data_AF-A0A258JNR0-F1
#
_entry.id   AF-A0A258JNR0-F1
#
_cell.length_a   1.000
_cell.length_b   1.000
_cell.length_c   1.000
_cell.angle_alpha   90.00
_cell.angle_beta   90.00
_cell.angle_gamma   90.00
#
_symmetry.space_group_name_H-M   'P 1'
#
loop_
_entity.id
_entity.type
_entity.pdbx_description
1 polymer ?
#
loop_
_entity_poly.entity_id
_entity_poly.type
_entity_poly.pdbx_seq_one_letter_code
_entity_poly.pdbx_strand_id
1 'polypeptide(L)'
;MIQLKNISKILIALISILAVSCNADDVDNRPVLESVSAPEMTLPVTGKTFVLTENNADNKADLFKWNPATYSHDVVVSYSLLMDVKGGDFTN
;
A
#
# COMPACT_ATOMS: atom_id res chain seq x y z
N MET A 1 28.87 38.33 33.18
CA MET A 1 30.22 37.98 32.66
C MET A 1 30.39 36.48 32.81
N ILE A 2 30.17 35.71 31.74
CA ILE A 2 30.30 34.25 31.78
C ILE A 2 31.80 33.93 31.70
N GLN A 3 32.33 33.26 32.72
CA GLN A 3 33.75 32.92 32.82
C GLN A 3 34.13 31.86 31.77
N LEU A 4 35.33 31.95 31.18
CA LEU A 4 35.82 31.07 30.12
C LEU A 4 35.67 29.57 30.44
N LYS A 5 35.90 29.18 31.70
CA LYS A 5 35.71 27.79 32.18
C LYS A 5 34.26 27.29 32.19
N ASN A 6 33.29 28.20 32.24
CA ASN A 6 31.87 27.87 32.17
C ASN A 6 31.39 27.84 30.71
N ILE A 7 32.00 28.62 29.82
CA ILE A 7 31.77 28.59 28.38
C ILE A 7 32.16 27.23 27.79
N SER A 8 33.31 26.66 28.20
CA SER A 8 33.72 25.32 27.76
C SER A 8 32.72 24.23 28.14
N LYS A 9 32.12 24.31 29.32
CA LYS A 9 31.10 23.35 29.77
C LYS A 9 29.82 23.46 28.94
N ILE A 10 29.40 24.69 28.61
CA ILE A 10 28.23 24.94 27.77
C ILE A 10 28.48 24.46 26.33
N LEU A 11 29.68 24.68 25.78
CA LEU A 11 30.06 24.18 24.46
C LEU A 11 30.06 22.66 24.39
N ILE A 12 30.64 21.98 25.38
CA ILE A 12 30.64 20.51 25.44
C ILE A 12 29.19 19.99 25.54
N ALA A 13 28.34 20.62 26.37
CA ALA A 13 26.94 20.25 26.48
C ALA A 13 26.17 20.44 25.16
N LEU A 14 26.41 21.54 24.45
CA LEU A 14 25.77 21.84 23.17
C LEU A 14 26.20 20.84 22.08
N ILE A 15 27.50 20.53 21.99
CA ILE A 15 28.03 19.53 21.06
C ILE A 15 27.47 18.14 21.36
N SER A 16 27.33 17.79 22.64
CA SER A 16 26.75 16.50 23.05
C SER A 16 25.28 16.37 22.62
N ILE A 17 24.49 17.45 22.73
CA ILE A 17 23.09 17.48 22.28
C ILE A 17 23.01 17.36 20.75
N LEU A 18 23.88 18.08 20.04
CA LEU A 18 23.93 18.03 18.57
C LEU A 18 24.35 16.65 18.04
N ALA A 19 25.27 15.97 18.72
CA ALA A 19 25.69 14.61 18.37
C ALA A 19 24.57 13.58 18.52
N VAL A 20 23.68 13.72 19.51
CA VAL A 20 22.52 12.84 19.70
C VAL A 20 21.33 13.26 18.82
N SER A 21 21.26 14.52 18.38
CA SER A 21 20.19 14.99 17.49
C SER A 21 20.32 14.50 16.05
N CYS A 22 21.45 13.92 15.66
CA CYS A 22 21.63 13.25 14.37
C CYS A 22 20.97 11.87 14.40
N ASN A 23 19.68 11.80 14.72
CA ASN A 23 18.85 10.71 14.25
C ASN A 23 18.53 11.08 12.81
N ALA A 24 19.50 10.84 11.92
CA ALA A 24 19.21 10.79 10.50
C ALA A 24 18.03 9.84 10.39
N ASP A 25 16.91 10.37 9.92
CA ASP A 25 15.68 9.65 9.64
C ASP A 25 16.09 8.26 9.16
N ASP A 26 15.79 7.20 9.93
CA ASP A 26 16.43 5.89 9.80
C ASP A 26 15.93 5.21 8.52
N VAL A 27 16.39 5.76 7.40
CA VAL A 27 16.07 5.40 6.02
C VAL A 27 16.54 3.99 5.74
N ASP A 28 17.61 3.57 6.41
CA ASP A 28 18.22 2.25 6.28
C ASP A 28 17.34 1.17 6.93
N ASN A 29 16.60 1.48 8.01
CA ASN A 29 15.75 0.51 8.70
C ASN A 29 14.24 0.74 8.50
N ARG A 30 13.82 1.42 7.42
CA ARG A 30 12.39 1.52 7.11
C ARG A 30 11.83 0.12 6.82
N PRO A 31 10.67 -0.24 7.39
CA PRO A 31 10.05 -1.52 7.08
C PRO A 31 9.72 -1.58 5.58
N VAL A 32 10.24 -2.61 4.90
CA VAL A 32 9.91 -2.89 3.51
C VAL A 32 8.60 -3.68 3.50
N LEU A 33 7.65 -3.21 2.69
CA LEU A 33 6.38 -3.90 2.50
C LEU A 33 6.59 -5.07 1.55
N GLU A 34 6.49 -6.29 2.07
CA GLU A 34 6.62 -7.52 1.29
C GLU A 34 5.25 -8.07 0.93
N SER A 35 5.09 -8.54 -0.30
CA SER A 35 3.86 -9.23 -0.74
C SER A 35 3.83 -10.64 -0.18
N VAL A 36 2.75 -11.01 0.52
CA VAL A 36 2.54 -12.36 1.06
C VAL A 36 1.61 -13.16 0.16
N SER A 37 0.48 -12.57 -0.24
CA SER A 37 -0.43 -13.18 -1.22
C SER A 37 -1.04 -12.13 -2.15
N ALA A 38 -1.16 -12.47 -3.43
CA ALA A 38 -1.90 -11.69 -4.41
C ALA A 38 -3.42 -11.85 -4.19
N PRO A 39 -4.24 -10.86 -4.60
CA PRO A 39 -5.68 -11.04 -4.60
C PRO A 39 -6.09 -12.02 -5.71
N GLU A 40 -7.05 -12.88 -5.42
CA GLU A 40 -7.45 -13.96 -6.33
C GLU A 40 -8.97 -14.00 -6.48
N MET A 41 -9.45 -13.96 -7.72
CA MET A 41 -10.88 -14.08 -8.01
C MET A 41 -11.36 -15.51 -7.73
N THR A 42 -12.32 -15.63 -6.82
CA THR A 42 -12.97 -16.91 -6.45
C THR A 42 -14.31 -17.09 -7.15
N LEU A 43 -14.98 -15.97 -7.50
CA LEU A 43 -16.18 -15.95 -8.31
C LEU A 43 -16.14 -14.73 -9.26
N PRO A 44 -16.63 -14.86 -10.49
CA PRO A 44 -17.11 -16.09 -11.11
C PRO A 44 -15.98 -17.11 -11.34
N VAL A 45 -16.33 -18.40 -11.47
CA VAL A 45 -15.34 -19.42 -11.84
C VAL A 45 -14.70 -19.05 -13.17
N THR A 46 -13.38 -19.27 -13.27
CA THR A 46 -12.61 -18.96 -14.49
C THR A 46 -13.25 -19.63 -15.71
N GLY A 47 -13.43 -18.86 -16.78
CA GLY A 47 -14.01 -19.35 -18.04
C GLY A 47 -15.55 -19.28 -18.12
N LYS A 48 -16.24 -18.78 -17.08
CA LYS A 48 -17.68 -18.47 -17.20
C LYS A 48 -17.92 -17.44 -18.31
N THR A 49 -18.90 -17.71 -19.16
CA THR A 49 -19.33 -16.80 -20.24
C THR A 49 -20.62 -16.08 -19.83
N PHE A 50 -20.68 -14.79 -20.13
CA PHE A 50 -21.88 -13.96 -19.93
C PHE A 50 -22.51 -13.64 -21.28
N VAL A 51 -23.81 -13.89 -21.42
CA VAL A 51 -24.59 -13.53 -22.61
C VAL A 51 -25.59 -12.46 -22.20
N LEU A 52 -25.32 -11.23 -22.60
CA LEU A 52 -26.16 -10.07 -22.30
C LEU A 52 -27.11 -9.83 -23.47
N THR A 53 -28.41 -9.78 -23.18
CA THR A 53 -29.49 -9.58 -24.16
C THR A 53 -30.54 -8.65 -23.56
N GLU A 54 -31.36 -8.00 -24.37
CA GLU A 54 -32.46 -7.16 -23.86
C GLU A 54 -33.43 -7.96 -22.99
N ASN A 55 -33.68 -9.22 -23.37
CA ASN A 55 -34.59 -10.13 -22.66
C ASN A 55 -34.12 -10.49 -21.24
N ASN A 56 -32.83 -10.33 -20.93
CA ASN A 56 -32.25 -10.65 -19.62
C ASN A 56 -31.62 -9.43 -18.92
N ALA A 57 -31.95 -8.22 -19.37
CA ALA A 57 -31.41 -6.98 -18.80
C ALA A 57 -31.72 -6.82 -17.31
N ASP A 58 -32.89 -7.30 -16.87
CA ASP A 58 -33.31 -7.22 -15.46
C ASP A 58 -32.72 -8.34 -14.59
N ASN A 59 -32.02 -9.31 -15.20
CA ASN A 59 -31.40 -10.40 -14.46
C ASN A 59 -30.05 -9.95 -13.90
N LYS A 60 -29.77 -10.33 -12.64
CA LYS A 60 -28.43 -10.15 -12.07
C LYS A 60 -27.42 -10.98 -12.87
N ALA A 61 -26.40 -10.32 -13.42
CA ALA A 61 -25.38 -10.96 -14.25
C ALA A 61 -24.51 -11.94 -13.44
N ASP A 62 -23.89 -11.46 -12.34
CA ASP A 62 -23.17 -12.32 -11.39
C ASP A 62 -22.76 -11.62 -10.10
N LEU A 63 -22.17 -12.42 -9.19
CA LEU A 63 -21.40 -11.97 -8.05
C LEU A 63 -19.89 -12.08 -8.32
N PHE A 64 -19.17 -10.98 -8.12
CA PHE A 64 -17.70 -10.98 -8.07
C PHE A 64 -17.23 -11.11 -6.63
N LYS A 65 -16.32 -12.06 -6.40
CA LYS A 65 -15.74 -12.29 -5.07
C LYS A 65 -14.28 -12.69 -5.23
N TRP A 66 -13.41 -12.10 -4.41
CA TRP A 66 -11.98 -12.42 -4.38
C TRP A 66 -11.48 -12.63 -2.96
N ASN A 67 -10.37 -13.35 -2.84
CA ASN A 67 -9.55 -13.35 -1.64
C ASN A 67 -8.72 -12.06 -1.62
N PRO A 68 -8.56 -11.41 -0.45
CA PRO A 68 -7.78 -10.18 -0.35
C PRO A 68 -6.29 -10.44 -0.55
N ALA A 69 -5.58 -9.40 -1.02
CA ALA A 69 -4.13 -9.36 -0.97
C ALA A 69 -3.65 -9.25 0.49
N THR A 70 -2.54 -9.90 0.81
CA THR A 70 -1.91 -9.80 2.14
C THR A 70 -0.46 -9.38 2.01
N TYR A 71 0.02 -8.61 2.99
CA TYR A 71 1.36 -8.06 3.04
C TYR A 71 2.01 -8.29 4.41
N SER A 72 3.32 -8.09 4.52
CA SER A 72 4.06 -8.24 5.78
C SER A 72 3.61 -7.29 6.90
N HIS A 73 2.87 -6.24 6.57
CA HIS A 73 2.35 -5.24 7.49
C HIS A 73 0.91 -4.87 7.14
N ASP A 74 0.18 -4.35 8.14
CA ASP A 74 -1.18 -3.85 7.94
C ASP A 74 -1.18 -2.60 7.07
N VAL A 75 -1.78 -2.73 5.89
CA VAL A 75 -1.90 -1.65 4.91
C VAL A 75 -3.31 -1.59 4.35
N VAL A 76 -3.70 -0.41 3.89
CA VAL A 76 -4.97 -0.23 3.18
C VAL A 76 -4.78 -0.69 1.74
N VAL A 77 -5.60 -1.65 1.30
CA VAL A 77 -5.58 -2.17 -0.07
C VAL A 77 -6.83 -1.71 -0.81
N SER A 78 -6.63 -1.08 -1.96
CA SER A 78 -7.70 -0.66 -2.88
C SER A 78 -7.76 -1.59 -4.09
N TYR A 79 -8.97 -1.93 -4.54
CA TYR A 79 -9.20 -2.82 -5.67
C TYR A 79 -9.98 -2.11 -6.77
N SER A 80 -9.63 -2.41 -8.03
CA SER A 80 -10.39 -2.01 -9.21
C SER A 80 -10.83 -3.26 -9.96
N LEU A 81 -12.13 -3.38 -10.22
CA LEU A 81 -12.71 -4.44 -11.04
C LEU A 81 -13.06 -3.88 -12.42
N LEU A 82 -12.56 -4.53 -13.47
CA LEU A 82 -12.80 -4.15 -14.86
C LEU A 82 -13.48 -5.31 -15.60
N MET A 83 -14.41 -4.98 -16.49
CA MET A 83 -15.10 -5.93 -17.37
C MET A 83 -15.16 -5.35 -18.77
N ASP A 84 -14.90 -6.18 -19.77
CA ASP A 84 -14.96 -5.81 -21.18
C ASP A 84 -15.40 -7.04 -22.01
N VAL A 85 -15.78 -6.79 -23.26
CA VAL A 85 -16.03 -7.85 -24.25
C VAL A 85 -14.75 -8.62 -24.54
N LYS A 86 -14.88 -9.87 -24.99
CA LYS A 86 -13.73 -10.70 -25.34
C LYS A 86 -12.89 -10.02 -26.43
N GLY A 87 -11.62 -9.74 -26.12
CA GLY A 87 -10.68 -9.11 -27.04
C GLY A 87 -10.71 -7.58 -27.05
N GLY A 88 -11.51 -6.96 -26.18
CA GLY A 88 -11.39 -5.53 -25.89
C GLY A 88 -10.12 -5.21 -25.09
N ASP A 89 -9.78 -3.93 -25.02
CA ASP A 89 -8.56 -3.40 -24.41
C ASP A 89 -8.83 -2.48 -23.22
N PHE A 90 -10.09 -2.42 -22.75
CA PHE A 90 -10.54 -1.52 -21.70
C PHE A 90 -10.37 -0.02 -22.02
N THR A 91 -10.13 0.34 -23.28
CA THR A 91 -10.24 1.72 -23.75
C THR A 91 -11.69 2.01 -24.17
N ASN A 92 -12.15 3.25 -23.95
CA ASN A 92 -13.52 3.65 -24.29
C ASN A 92 -13.68 3.87 -25.79
#